data_AF-A0A960A6N8-F1
#
_entry.id   AF-A0A960A6N8-F1
#
_cell.length_a   1.000
_cell.length_b   1.000
_cell.length_c   1.000
_cell.angle_alpha   90.00
_cell.angle_beta   90.00
_cell.angle_gamma   90.00
#
_symmetry.space_group_name_H-M   'P 1'
#
loop_
_entity.id
_entity.type
_entity.pdbx_description
1 polymer ?
#
loop_
_entity_poly.entity_id
_entity_poly.type
_entity_poly.pdbx_seq_one_letter_code
_entity_poly.pdbx_strand_id
1 'polypeptide(L)'
;MDFSKYVVGIPMASMKMAMAPAVLAQDRIIKLITLPSFITDLADGLYAAGTEAKAAGDKLIGEGGNPGVRGTLSSSADSIAGIVESLQKGVRLLNDATESVAKVPGMTNTSTRLKEAGKPIFDSTSHLGELSGSMNDLADTLASVGESLERLGDHLHHIGEHARSLVASPYELR
;
A
#
# COMPACT_ATOMS: atom_id res chain seq x y z
N MET A 1 21.70 -68.56 -20.39
CA MET A 1 20.63 -67.92 -19.59
C MET A 1 21.21 -66.67 -18.96
N ASP A 2 20.56 -65.52 -19.11
CA ASP A 2 21.02 -64.26 -18.51
C ASP A 2 20.43 -64.12 -17.10
N PHE A 3 21.19 -64.58 -16.11
CA PHE A 3 20.80 -64.53 -14.69
C PHE A 3 20.83 -63.10 -14.12
N SER A 4 21.36 -62.12 -14.85
CA SER A 4 21.34 -60.70 -14.45
C SER A 4 19.92 -60.14 -14.32
N LYS A 5 18.93 -60.77 -14.96
CA LYS A 5 17.51 -60.36 -14.92
C LYS A 5 16.73 -60.91 -13.73
N TYR A 6 17.39 -61.63 -12.82
CA TYR A 6 16.76 -62.31 -11.69
C TYR A 6 17.47 -61.97 -10.38
N VAL A 7 16.70 -61.83 -9.30
CA VAL A 7 17.21 -61.67 -7.93
C VAL A 7 16.63 -62.81 -7.10
N VAL A 8 17.51 -63.68 -6.57
CA VAL A 8 17.14 -64.89 -5.80
C VAL A 8 16.07 -65.73 -6.51
N GLY A 9 16.25 -65.97 -7.82
CA GLY A 9 15.32 -66.76 -8.64
C GLY A 9 14.02 -66.06 -9.04
N ILE A 10 13.77 -64.83 -8.59
CA ILE A 10 12.59 -64.04 -8.96
C ILE A 10 12.94 -63.08 -10.11
N PRO A 11 12.12 -62.97 -11.17
CA PRO A 11 12.33 -61.98 -12.22
C PRO A 11 12.38 -60.57 -11.63
N MET A 12 13.42 -59.81 -11.95
CA MET A 12 13.64 -58.46 -11.43
C MET A 12 12.51 -57.49 -11.82
N ALA A 13 11.85 -57.72 -12.97
CA ALA A 13 10.66 -56.97 -13.38
C ALA A 13 9.48 -57.18 -12.43
N SER A 14 9.24 -58.42 -11.99
CA SER A 14 8.18 -58.76 -11.02
C SER A 14 8.48 -58.16 -9.64
N MET A 15 9.75 -58.18 -9.22
CA MET A 15 10.19 -57.53 -7.99
C MET A 15 9.99 -56.00 -8.05
N LYS A 16 10.37 -55.35 -9.16
CA LYS A 16 10.13 -53.91 -9.37
C LYS A 16 8.63 -53.57 -9.36
N MET A 17 7.79 -54.37 -10.01
CA MET A 17 6.33 -54.19 -9.99
C MET A 17 5.76 -54.34 -8.57
N ALA A 18 6.25 -55.31 -7.79
CA ALA A 18 5.82 -55.53 -6.42
C ALA A 18 6.32 -54.46 -5.43
N MET A 19 7.49 -53.85 -5.69
CA MET A 19 8.07 -52.79 -4.85
C MET A 19 7.57 -51.38 -5.19
N ALA A 20 7.06 -51.15 -6.42
CA ALA A 20 6.58 -49.84 -6.84
C ALA A 20 5.51 -49.22 -5.91
N PRO A 21 4.50 -49.97 -5.41
CA PRO A 21 3.54 -49.46 -4.44
C PRO A 21 4.17 -49.06 -3.11
N ALA A 22 5.17 -49.81 -2.64
CA ALA A 22 5.86 -49.54 -1.37
C ALA A 22 6.71 -48.26 -1.45
N VAL A 23 7.42 -48.06 -2.57
CA VAL A 23 8.20 -46.84 -2.83
C VAL A 23 7.27 -45.62 -2.94
N LEU A 24 6.14 -45.76 -3.65
CA LEU A 24 5.13 -44.70 -3.74
C LEU A 24 4.50 -44.38 -2.38
N ALA A 25 4.24 -45.39 -1.55
CA ALA A 25 3.73 -45.20 -0.20
C ALA A 25 4.74 -44.49 0.71
N GLN A 26 6.02 -44.81 0.60
CA GLN A 26 7.09 -44.17 1.37
C GLN A 26 7.21 -42.66 1.05
N ASP A 27 7.16 -42.28 -0.23
CA ASP A 27 7.15 -40.86 -0.65
C ASP A 27 5.95 -40.10 -0.08
N ARG A 28 4.75 -40.72 -0.09
CA ARG A 28 3.54 -40.14 0.51
C ARG A 28 3.67 -39.98 2.03
N ILE A 29 4.26 -40.95 2.72
CA ILE A 29 4.47 -40.90 4.17
C ILE A 29 5.46 -39.78 4.54
N ILE A 30 6.56 -39.64 3.80
CA ILE A 30 7.54 -38.57 4.02
C ILE A 30 6.87 -37.20 3.87
N LYS A 31 6.08 -37.00 2.80
CA LYS A 31 5.32 -35.75 2.59
C LYS A 31 4.35 -35.45 3.73
N LEU A 32 3.69 -36.49 4.27
CA LEU A 32 2.76 -36.34 5.39
C LEU A 32 3.47 -35.97 6.71
N ILE A 33 4.71 -36.45 6.90
CA ILE A 33 5.54 -36.10 8.06
C ILE A 33 6.05 -34.66 7.98
N THR A 34 6.36 -34.16 6.77
CA THR A 34 6.84 -32.78 6.57
C THR A 34 5.71 -31.75 6.49
N LEU A 35 4.47 -32.18 6.26
CA LEU A 35 3.32 -31.29 6.09
C LEU A 35 3.07 -30.38 7.31
N PRO A 36 3.18 -30.85 8.57
CA PRO A 36 3.04 -29.97 9.73
C PRO A 36 4.08 -28.86 9.80
N SER A 37 5.36 -29.14 9.50
CA SER A 37 6.38 -28.08 9.53
C SER A 37 6.12 -27.04 8.45
N PHE A 38 5.75 -27.49 7.25
CA PHE A 38 5.36 -26.59 6.15
C PHE A 38 4.18 -25.69 6.52
N ILE A 39 3.15 -26.23 7.17
CA ILE A 39 1.98 -25.43 7.61
C ILE A 39 2.39 -24.41 8.67
N THR A 40 3.28 -24.76 9.61
CA THR A 40 3.82 -23.81 10.59
C THR A 40 4.59 -22.68 9.91
N ASP A 41 5.50 -23.00 8.98
CA ASP A 41 6.28 -22.01 8.25
C ASP A 41 5.38 -21.07 7.42
N LEU A 42 4.35 -21.64 6.78
CA LEU A 42 3.34 -20.87 6.07
C LEU A 42 2.59 -19.93 7.00
N ALA A 43 2.15 -20.42 8.17
CA ALA A 43 1.43 -19.61 9.14
C ALA A 43 2.26 -18.43 9.66
N ASP A 44 3.54 -18.68 9.93
CA ASP A 44 4.48 -17.65 10.39
C ASP A 44 4.73 -16.62 9.28
N GLY A 45 4.87 -17.07 8.03
CA GLY A 45 4.98 -16.19 6.87
C GLY A 45 3.75 -15.32 6.66
N LEU A 46 2.55 -15.88 6.80
CA LEU A 46 1.28 -15.14 6.73
C LEU A 46 1.16 -14.11 7.86
N TYR A 47 1.54 -14.50 9.08
CA TYR A 47 1.50 -13.60 10.22
C TYR A 47 2.47 -12.42 10.06
N ALA A 48 3.69 -12.69 9.59
CA ALA A 48 4.68 -11.67 9.28
C ALA A 48 4.19 -10.73 8.18
N ALA A 49 3.65 -11.28 7.08
CA ALA A 49 3.09 -10.49 5.99
C ALA A 49 1.92 -9.61 6.46
N GLY A 50 1.06 -10.13 7.34
CA GLY A 50 -0.03 -9.34 7.92
C GLY A 50 0.48 -8.17 8.76
N THR A 51 1.54 -8.40 9.55
CA THR A 51 2.18 -7.36 10.38
C THR A 51 2.79 -6.26 9.51
N GLU A 52 3.48 -6.63 8.44
CA GLU A 52 4.02 -5.70 7.45
C GLU A 52 2.91 -4.89 6.75
N ALA A 53 1.80 -5.54 6.38
CA ALA A 53 0.67 -4.86 5.76
C ALA A 53 0.05 -3.80 6.69
N LYS A 54 -0.20 -4.14 7.96
CA LYS A 54 -0.71 -3.16 8.95
C LYS A 54 0.26 -2.00 9.13
N ALA A 55 1.55 -2.28 9.32
CA ALA A 55 2.58 -1.25 9.47
C ALA A 55 2.69 -0.33 8.23
N ALA A 56 2.47 -0.85 7.03
CA ALA A 56 2.39 -0.04 5.82
C ALA A 56 1.12 0.83 5.81
N GLY A 57 -0.02 0.28 6.23
CA GLY A 57 -1.26 1.02 6.46
C GLY A 57 -1.04 2.20 7.41
N ASP A 58 -0.50 1.94 8.60
CA ASP A 58 -0.23 2.94 9.65
C ASP A 58 0.68 4.07 9.16
N LYS A 59 1.67 3.78 8.31
CA LYS A 59 2.51 4.83 7.70
C LYS A 59 1.72 5.76 6.78
N LEU A 60 0.72 5.23 6.06
CA LEU A 60 -0.12 6.03 5.17
C LEU A 60 -1.12 6.88 5.93
N ILE A 61 -1.86 6.28 6.87
CA ILE A 61 -2.97 6.94 7.59
C ILE A 61 -2.54 7.68 8.84
N GLY A 62 -1.42 7.27 9.44
CA GLY A 62 -0.96 7.74 10.72
C GLY A 62 -1.50 6.90 11.90
N GLU A 63 -0.67 6.73 12.93
CA GLU A 63 -1.05 6.06 14.19
C GLU A 63 -0.43 6.83 15.38
N GLY A 64 -1.08 6.79 16.55
CA GLY A 64 -0.47 7.27 17.80
C GLY A 64 -0.12 8.77 17.82
N GLY A 65 -0.88 9.60 17.08
CA GLY A 65 -0.63 11.04 16.97
C GLY A 65 0.36 11.43 15.86
N ASN A 66 0.91 10.46 15.11
CA ASN A 66 1.59 10.73 13.85
C ASN A 66 0.55 10.93 12.73
N PRO A 67 0.57 12.03 11.97
CA PRO A 67 -0.38 12.27 10.88
C PRO A 67 -0.21 11.33 9.66
N GLY A 68 0.88 10.57 9.57
CA GLY A 68 1.18 9.75 8.41
C GLY A 68 1.39 10.56 7.12
N VAL A 69 1.47 9.88 5.99
CA VAL A 69 1.58 10.55 4.68
C VAL A 69 0.32 11.34 4.37
N ARG A 70 -0.86 10.78 4.66
CA ARG A 70 -2.16 11.44 4.47
C ARG A 70 -2.22 12.79 5.17
N GLY A 71 -1.94 12.84 6.46
CA GLY A 71 -2.01 14.09 7.22
C GLY A 71 -0.92 15.09 6.83
N THR A 72 0.24 14.61 6.35
CA THR A 72 1.28 15.49 5.77
C THR A 72 0.78 16.16 4.48
N LEU A 73 0.08 15.43 3.61
CA LEU A 73 -0.52 15.99 2.41
C LEU A 73 -1.63 17.00 2.74
N SER A 74 -2.52 16.65 3.68
CA SER A 74 -3.57 17.56 4.14
C SER A 74 -3.00 18.86 4.72
N SER A 75 -1.96 18.78 5.56
CA SER A 75 -1.28 19.96 6.11
C SER A 75 -0.62 20.83 5.02
N SER A 76 -0.12 20.18 3.96
CA SER A 76 0.44 20.89 2.81
C SER A 76 -0.65 21.56 1.98
N ALA A 77 -1.81 20.92 1.80
CA ALA A 77 -2.97 21.49 1.12
C ALA A 77 -3.50 22.73 1.87
N ASP A 78 -3.56 22.69 3.20
CA ASP A 78 -3.92 23.83 4.07
C ASP A 78 -2.92 24.98 3.92
N SER A 79 -1.62 24.67 3.88
CA SER A 79 -0.57 25.67 3.66
C SER A 79 -0.73 26.37 2.31
N ILE A 80 -1.04 25.61 1.26
CA ILE A 80 -1.32 26.16 -0.07
C ILE A 80 -2.59 27.01 -0.04
N ALA A 81 -3.64 26.60 0.66
CA ALA A 81 -4.86 27.40 0.81
C ALA A 81 -4.55 28.75 1.48
N GLY A 82 -3.71 28.79 2.51
CA GLY A 82 -3.24 30.03 3.14
C GLY A 82 -2.43 30.94 2.19
N ILE A 83 -1.63 30.34 1.30
CA ILE A 83 -0.93 31.08 0.23
C ILE A 83 -1.95 31.67 -0.75
N VAL A 84 -2.93 30.88 -1.20
CA VAL A 84 -4.02 31.33 -2.09
C VAL A 84 -4.76 32.52 -1.48
N GLU A 85 -5.14 32.46 -0.21
CA GLU A 85 -5.79 33.59 0.48
C GLU A 85 -4.91 34.84 0.51
N SER A 86 -3.61 34.67 0.72
CA SER A 86 -2.63 35.76 0.74
C SER A 86 -2.46 36.39 -0.63
N LEU A 87 -2.40 35.58 -1.69
CA LEU A 87 -2.35 36.05 -3.08
C LEU A 87 -3.64 36.79 -3.45
N GLN A 88 -4.81 36.30 -3.05
CA GLN A 88 -6.08 36.99 -3.26
C GLN A 88 -6.13 38.36 -2.58
N LYS A 89 -5.57 38.49 -1.37
CA LYS A 89 -5.39 39.81 -0.71
C LYS A 89 -4.48 40.71 -1.53
N GLY A 90 -3.35 40.18 -2.02
CA GLY A 90 -2.43 40.91 -2.89
C GLY A 90 -3.07 41.40 -4.19
N VAL A 91 -3.90 40.57 -4.83
CA VAL A 91 -4.66 40.93 -6.05
C VAL A 91 -5.63 42.07 -5.76
N ARG A 92 -6.34 42.06 -4.63
CA ARG A 92 -7.23 43.17 -4.24
C ARG A 92 -6.45 44.47 -4.08
N LEU A 93 -5.34 44.45 -3.35
CA LEU A 93 -4.48 45.63 -3.19
C LEU A 93 -3.93 46.14 -4.53
N LEU A 94 -3.56 45.24 -5.43
CA LEU A 94 -3.10 45.61 -6.78
C LEU A 94 -4.22 46.26 -7.60
N ASN A 95 -5.46 45.76 -7.50
CA ASN A 95 -6.61 46.35 -8.16
C ASN A 95 -6.91 47.76 -7.62
N ASP A 96 -6.88 47.94 -6.30
CA ASP A 96 -7.09 49.24 -5.65
C ASP A 96 -6.01 50.26 -6.08
N ALA A 97 -4.76 49.82 -6.14
CA ALA A 97 -3.64 50.63 -6.63
C ALA A 97 -3.81 50.98 -8.11
N THR A 98 -4.23 50.01 -8.93
CA THR A 98 -4.50 50.21 -10.36
C THR A 98 -5.60 51.24 -10.60
N GLU A 99 -6.68 51.19 -9.83
CA GLU A 99 -7.79 52.15 -9.90
C GLU A 99 -7.35 53.54 -9.43
N SER A 100 -6.56 53.61 -8.36
CA SER A 100 -6.01 54.87 -7.85
C SER A 100 -5.09 55.53 -8.87
N VAL A 101 -4.20 54.76 -9.49
CA VAL A 101 -3.31 55.25 -10.57
C VAL A 101 -4.09 55.70 -11.80
N ALA A 102 -5.18 55.03 -12.15
CA ALA A 102 -6.03 55.42 -13.29
C ALA A 102 -6.67 56.82 -13.11
N LYS A 103 -6.87 57.27 -11.87
CA LYS A 103 -7.43 58.59 -11.54
C LYS A 103 -6.40 59.72 -11.65
N VAL A 104 -5.11 59.42 -11.77
CA VAL A 104 -4.05 60.42 -11.91
C VAL A 104 -3.87 60.81 -13.38
N PRO A 105 -3.97 62.11 -13.73
CA PRO A 105 -3.76 62.57 -15.11
C PRO A 105 -2.40 62.13 -15.67
N GLY A 106 -2.42 61.54 -16.87
CA GLY A 106 -1.22 61.07 -17.57
C GLY A 106 -0.70 59.70 -17.15
N MET A 107 -1.31 59.02 -16.18
CA MET A 107 -0.84 57.70 -15.69
C MET A 107 -1.56 56.48 -16.27
N THR A 108 -2.35 56.64 -17.34
CA THR A 108 -3.11 55.55 -17.97
C THR A 108 -2.24 54.34 -18.34
N ASN A 109 -1.06 54.56 -18.92
CA ASN A 109 -0.15 53.47 -19.30
C ASN A 109 0.36 52.69 -18.08
N THR A 110 0.61 53.37 -16.96
CA THR A 110 1.04 52.73 -15.71
C THR A 110 -0.07 51.88 -15.12
N SER A 111 -1.32 52.37 -15.13
CA SER A 111 -2.49 51.59 -14.72
C SER A 111 -2.66 50.32 -15.57
N THR A 112 -2.52 50.43 -16.89
CA THR A 112 -2.57 49.25 -17.79
C THR A 112 -1.48 48.23 -17.45
N ARG A 113 -0.23 48.67 -17.24
CA ARG A 113 0.89 47.77 -16.88
C ARG A 113 0.70 47.09 -15.53
N LEU A 114 0.12 47.80 -14.54
CA LEU A 114 -0.22 47.21 -13.24
C LEU A 114 -1.28 46.11 -13.39
N LYS A 115 -2.33 46.36 -14.18
CA LYS A 115 -3.36 45.36 -14.48
C LYS A 115 -2.78 44.13 -15.18
N GLU A 116 -1.88 44.32 -16.13
CA GLU A 116 -1.19 43.23 -16.81
C GLU A 116 -0.29 42.43 -15.86
N ALA A 117 0.43 43.10 -14.96
CA ALA A 117 1.25 42.47 -13.93
C ALA A 117 0.41 41.66 -12.92
N GLY A 118 -0.88 41.95 -12.78
CA GLY A 118 -1.80 41.19 -11.92
C GLY A 118 -2.27 39.86 -12.48
N LYS A 119 -2.29 39.70 -13.81
CA LYS A 119 -2.77 38.46 -14.45
C LYS A 119 -1.99 37.21 -14.01
N PRO A 120 -0.64 37.21 -14.01
CA PRO A 120 0.12 36.04 -13.56
C PRO A 120 -0.15 35.66 -12.10
N ILE A 121 -0.46 36.64 -11.24
CA ILE A 121 -0.80 36.41 -9.83
C ILE A 121 -2.16 35.70 -9.73
N PHE A 122 -3.13 36.14 -10.53
CA PHE A 122 -4.45 35.50 -10.61
C PHE A 122 -4.35 34.06 -11.12
N ASP A 123 -3.61 33.84 -12.21
CA ASP A 123 -3.42 32.50 -12.79
C ASP A 123 -2.72 31.57 -11.78
N SER A 124 -1.68 32.07 -11.10
CA SER A 124 -1.00 31.32 -10.03
C SER A 124 -1.94 30.98 -8.88
N THR A 125 -2.85 31.88 -8.51
CA THR A 125 -3.85 31.65 -7.45
C THR A 125 -4.79 30.52 -7.84
N SER A 126 -5.25 30.47 -9.11
CA SER A 126 -6.09 29.39 -9.62
C SER A 126 -5.36 28.05 -9.58
N HIS A 127 -4.14 27.99 -10.13
CA HIS A 127 -3.35 26.76 -10.18
C HIS A 127 -3.01 26.21 -8.78
N LEU A 128 -2.74 27.09 -7.82
CA LEU A 128 -2.52 26.69 -6.43
C LEU A 128 -3.79 26.16 -5.76
N GLY A 129 -4.96 26.73 -6.08
CA GLY A 129 -6.25 26.19 -5.64
C GLY A 129 -6.50 24.78 -6.16
N GLU A 130 -6.26 24.56 -7.46
CA GLU A 130 -6.36 23.23 -8.09
C GLU A 130 -5.37 22.23 -7.49
N LEU A 131 -4.14 22.66 -7.21
CA LEU A 131 -3.12 21.84 -6.56
C LEU A 131 -3.54 21.43 -5.15
N SER A 132 -4.05 22.37 -4.34
CA SER A 132 -4.54 22.08 -2.99
C SER A 132 -5.69 21.05 -3.03
N GLY A 133 -6.63 21.20 -3.96
CA GLY A 133 -7.70 20.21 -4.19
C GLY A 133 -7.15 18.83 -4.54
N SER A 134 -6.22 18.76 -5.50
CA SER A 134 -5.59 17.49 -5.91
C SER A 134 -4.83 16.82 -4.76
N MET A 135 -4.22 17.59 -3.86
CA MET A 135 -3.53 17.05 -2.69
C MET A 135 -4.49 16.46 -1.66
N ASN A 136 -5.68 17.05 -1.49
CA ASN A 136 -6.72 16.48 -0.64
C ASN A 136 -7.27 15.17 -1.23
N ASP A 137 -7.54 15.13 -2.55
CA ASP A 137 -7.99 13.90 -3.22
C ASP A 137 -6.96 12.76 -3.08
N LEU A 138 -5.67 13.09 -3.16
CA LEU A 138 -4.60 12.13 -2.92
C LEU A 138 -4.56 11.66 -1.47
N ALA A 139 -4.77 12.57 -0.51
CA ALA A 139 -4.83 12.22 0.91
C ALA A 139 -5.98 11.23 1.19
N ASP A 140 -7.15 11.44 0.59
CA ASP A 140 -8.30 10.53 0.70
C ASP A 140 -8.05 9.17 0.05
N THR A 141 -7.35 9.17 -1.10
CA THR A 141 -6.91 7.94 -1.76
C THR A 141 -5.95 7.15 -0.86
N LEU A 142 -4.97 7.82 -0.24
CA LEU A 142 -4.05 7.18 0.70
C LEU A 142 -4.76 6.68 1.96
N ALA A 143 -5.82 7.35 2.40
CA ALA A 143 -6.67 6.87 3.49
C ALA A 143 -7.28 5.51 3.14
N SER A 144 -7.90 5.43 1.97
CA SER A 144 -8.54 4.21 1.47
C SER A 144 -7.54 3.05 1.28
N VAL A 145 -6.33 3.36 0.79
CA VAL A 145 -5.26 2.37 0.65
C VAL A 145 -4.79 1.89 2.01
N GLY A 146 -4.59 2.79 2.98
CA GLY A 146 -4.18 2.41 4.32
C GLY A 146 -5.18 1.52 5.05
N GLU A 147 -6.47 1.85 4.99
CA GLU A 147 -7.56 1.01 5.53
C GLU A 147 -7.60 -0.36 4.84
N SER A 148 -7.34 -0.41 3.54
CA SER A 148 -7.29 -1.67 2.79
C SER A 148 -6.11 -2.54 3.23
N LEU A 149 -4.95 -1.94 3.51
CA LEU A 149 -3.78 -2.63 4.02
C LEU A 149 -3.97 -3.14 5.44
N GLU A 150 -4.65 -2.37 6.30
CA GLU A 150 -5.03 -2.82 7.64
C GLU A 150 -5.92 -4.07 7.58
N ARG A 151 -6.98 -4.03 6.77
CA ARG A 151 -7.89 -5.16 6.56
C ARG A 151 -7.18 -6.38 5.95
N LEU A 152 -6.26 -6.16 5.01
CA LEU A 152 -5.42 -7.23 4.46
C LEU A 152 -4.57 -7.86 5.58
N GLY A 153 -3.99 -7.02 6.43
CA GLY A 153 -3.20 -7.44 7.58
C GLY A 153 -3.98 -8.36 8.52
N ASP A 154 -5.18 -7.93 8.93
CA ASP A 154 -6.08 -8.73 9.76
C ASP A 154 -6.44 -10.06 9.10
N HIS A 155 -6.70 -10.06 7.79
CA HIS A 155 -7.03 -11.28 7.07
C HIS A 155 -5.86 -12.26 7.03
N LEU A 156 -4.64 -11.77 6.79
CA LEU A 156 -3.43 -12.58 6.78
C LEU A 156 -3.11 -13.15 8.17
N HIS A 157 -3.26 -12.36 9.23
CA HIS A 157 -3.17 -12.83 10.61
C HIS A 157 -4.16 -13.96 10.88
N HIS A 158 -5.44 -13.76 10.52
CA HIS A 158 -6.47 -14.76 10.73
C HIS A 158 -6.21 -16.07 9.97
N ILE A 159 -5.75 -16.00 8.71
CA ILE A 159 -5.36 -17.21 7.95
C ILE A 159 -4.15 -17.88 8.60
N GLY A 160 -3.15 -17.11 9.06
CA GLY A 160 -2.00 -17.64 9.78
C GLY A 160 -2.38 -18.37 11.07
N GLU A 161 -3.28 -17.80 11.86
CA GLU A 161 -3.82 -18.45 13.07
C GLU A 161 -4.59 -19.74 12.74
N HIS A 162 -5.41 -19.72 11.68
CA HIS A 162 -6.11 -20.92 11.21
C HIS A 162 -5.12 -22.00 10.78
N ALA A 163 -4.10 -21.65 10.01
CA ALA A 163 -3.05 -22.58 9.59
C ALA A 163 -2.33 -23.19 10.81
N ARG A 164 -1.97 -22.38 11.82
CA ARG A 164 -1.41 -22.85 13.09
C ARG A 164 -2.36 -23.82 13.83
N SER A 165 -3.66 -23.55 13.85
CA SER A 165 -4.61 -24.44 14.54
C SER A 165 -4.67 -25.84 13.92
N LEU A 166 -4.48 -25.97 12.60
CA LEU A 166 -4.47 -27.25 11.90
C LEU A 166 -3.35 -28.17 12.36
N VAL A 167 -2.22 -27.59 12.79
CA VAL A 167 -1.06 -28.33 13.31
C VAL A 167 -1.02 -28.43 14.83
N ALA A 168 -1.78 -27.59 15.55
CA ALA A 168 -1.96 -27.67 17.00
C ALA A 168 -3.03 -28.71 17.41
N SER A 169 -3.98 -29.02 16.52
CA SER A 169 -5.06 -29.99 16.76
C SER A 169 -4.69 -31.49 16.96
N PRO A 170 -3.45 -32.01 16.76
CA PRO A 170 -3.19 -33.43 16.99
C PRO A 170 -3.23 -33.88 18.47
N TYR A 171 -3.24 -32.96 19.44
CA TYR A 171 -3.07 -33.30 20.87
C TYR A 171 -4.36 -33.34 21.70
N GLU A 172 -5.54 -33.03 21.16
CA GLU A 172 -6.81 -33.04 21.94
C GLU A 172 -7.69 -34.29 21.76
N LEU A 173 -7.18 -35.36 21.12
CA LEU A 173 -7.93 -36.61 20.90
C LEU A 173 -7.46 -37.82 21.74
N ARG A 174 -6.84 -37.60 22.91
CA ARG A 174 -6.52 -38.69 23.85
C ARG A 174 -6.68 -38.32 25.31
#